data_AF-A0A964E8E9-F1
#
_entry.id   AF-A0A964E8E9-F1
#
_cell.length_a   1.000
_cell.length_b   1.000
_cell.length_c   1.000
_cell.angle_alpha   90.00
_cell.angle_beta   90.00
_cell.angle_gamma   90.00
#
_symmetry.space_group_name_H-M   'P 1'
#
loop_
_entity.id
_entity.type
_entity.pdbx_description
1 polymer ?
#
loop_
_entity_poly.entity_id
_entity_poly.type
_entity_poly.pdbx_seq_one_letter_code
_entity_poly.pdbx_strand_id
1 'polypeptide(L)'
;MKNWFILHLILVFMISSCGKTKYRNNCCTGTIKIYSETFNNTDSLFVVAPNAFTPNGDGMNDIFNILSYGMDPNSFSLRVYKDNDFNSSIFETDNPSQGWDGTTGSSMSKPGIYYYEFAVYSASTYELIEGEGEFCLIDYDYTDGIKNCSSCYFGDQFDPRKYKIAYPTNENLGCAN
;
A
#
# COMPACT_ATOMS: atom_id res chain seq x y z
N MET A 1 7.39 31.68 -54.36
CA MET A 1 8.08 32.00 -53.09
C MET A 1 7.13 31.63 -51.96
N LYS A 2 7.22 30.38 -51.50
CA LYS A 2 7.79 30.03 -50.19
C LYS A 2 7.19 30.92 -49.09
N ASN A 3 6.13 30.48 -48.42
CA ASN A 3 5.86 30.82 -47.00
C ASN A 3 4.60 30.15 -46.42
N TRP A 4 3.64 29.66 -47.21
CA TRP A 4 2.43 29.07 -46.60
C TRP A 4 2.60 27.61 -46.15
N PHE A 5 3.40 26.80 -46.84
CA PHE A 5 3.69 25.43 -46.41
C PHE A 5 4.46 25.35 -45.08
N ILE A 6 5.17 26.41 -44.69
CA ILE A 6 5.92 26.46 -43.42
C ILE A 6 4.97 26.75 -42.24
N LEU A 7 3.88 27.47 -42.45
CA LEU A 7 2.97 27.85 -41.36
C LEU A 7 2.08 26.69 -40.88
N HIS A 8 1.66 25.79 -41.77
CA HIS A 8 0.88 24.60 -41.38
C HIS A 8 1.75 23.48 -40.81
N LEU A 9 3.04 23.44 -41.13
CA LEU A 9 3.97 22.48 -40.53
C LEU A 9 4.33 22.84 -39.07
N ILE A 10 4.32 24.13 -38.73
CA ILE A 10 4.57 24.61 -37.36
C ILE A 10 3.37 24.34 -36.44
N LEU A 11 2.14 24.38 -36.95
CA LEU A 11 0.94 24.15 -36.13
C LEU A 11 0.78 22.67 -35.70
N VAL A 12 1.35 21.72 -36.46
CA VAL A 12 1.29 20.29 -36.15
C VAL A 12 2.34 19.87 -35.11
N PHE A 13 3.39 20.66 -34.91
CA PHE A 13 4.51 20.31 -34.01
C PHE A 13 4.38 20.81 -32.56
N MET A 14 3.28 21.47 -32.19
CA MET A 14 3.17 22.22 -30.92
C MET A 14 2.08 21.72 -29.94
N ILE A 15 1.54 20.49 -30.08
CA ILE A 15 0.57 19.97 -29.08
C ILE A 15 0.80 18.54 -28.59
N SER A 16 1.96 17.93 -28.85
CA SER A 16 2.45 16.85 -28.00
C SER A 16 3.44 17.41 -26.99
N SER A 17 2.93 18.25 -26.08
CA SER A 17 3.59 18.42 -24.78
C SER A 17 3.55 17.06 -24.11
N CYS A 18 4.61 16.29 -24.30
CA CYS A 18 4.89 15.16 -23.44
C CYS A 18 5.24 15.77 -22.09
N GLY A 19 4.22 15.95 -21.25
CA GLY A 19 4.44 16.24 -19.84
C GLY A 19 5.35 15.13 -19.32
N LYS A 20 6.56 15.48 -18.91
CA LYS A 20 7.46 14.53 -18.25
C LYS A 20 6.73 14.08 -16.98
N THR A 21 6.13 12.89 -17.01
CA THR A 21 5.58 12.26 -15.82
C THR A 21 6.75 12.09 -14.87
N LYS A 22 6.72 12.83 -13.76
CA LYS A 22 7.74 12.76 -12.72
C LYS A 22 7.51 11.46 -11.97
N TYR A 23 7.95 10.34 -12.54
CA TYR A 23 7.97 9.05 -11.85
C TYR A 23 9.03 9.17 -10.76
N ARG A 24 8.57 9.37 -9.52
CA ARG A 24 9.44 9.45 -8.34
C ARG A 24 9.89 8.01 -8.06
N ASN A 25 11.19 7.77 -8.00
CA ASN A 25 11.81 6.47 -7.69
C ASN A 25 11.53 6.05 -6.23
N ASN A 26 10.28 5.69 -5.94
CA ASN A 26 9.84 4.97 -4.75
C ASN A 26 8.59 4.21 -5.20
N CYS A 27 8.71 2.90 -5.42
CA CYS A 27 7.75 2.16 -6.25
C CYS A 27 6.39 1.98 -5.55
N CYS A 28 6.39 2.05 -4.22
CA CYS A 28 5.21 2.16 -3.37
C CYS A 28 5.51 3.13 -2.23
N THR A 29 4.63 4.10 -1.99
CA THR A 29 4.72 5.03 -0.85
C THR A 29 3.49 4.91 0.01
N GLY A 30 3.45 3.89 0.86
CA GLY A 30 2.38 3.76 1.85
C GLY A 30 2.47 4.92 2.83
N THR A 31 1.40 5.70 2.94
CA THR A 31 1.25 6.71 3.99
C THR A 31 0.10 6.29 4.88
N ILE A 32 0.36 6.21 6.18
CA ILE A 32 -0.68 6.06 7.20
C ILE A 32 -1.02 7.43 7.77
N LYS A 33 -2.31 7.77 7.81
CA LYS A 33 -2.83 8.90 8.55
C LYS A 33 -3.52 8.36 9.79
N ILE A 34 -3.11 8.86 10.95
CA ILE A 34 -3.69 8.48 12.23
C ILE A 34 -4.54 9.65 12.73
N TYR A 35 -5.76 9.33 13.12
CA TYR A 35 -6.71 10.22 13.75
C TYR A 35 -6.76 9.86 15.24
N SER A 36 -6.20 10.73 16.08
CA SER A 36 -6.29 10.66 17.54
C SER A 36 -6.68 12.03 18.05
N GLU A 37 -7.71 12.08 18.90
CA GLU A 37 -8.17 13.32 19.54
C GLU A 37 -7.24 13.75 20.69
N THR A 38 -6.48 12.80 21.24
CA THR A 38 -5.69 13.00 22.46
C THR A 38 -4.31 12.36 22.33
N PHE A 39 -3.45 12.86 21.43
CA PHE A 39 -2.06 12.39 21.34
C PHE A 39 -1.31 12.69 22.66
N ASN A 40 -1.35 11.74 23.60
CA ASN A 40 -0.71 11.84 24.89
C ASN A 40 0.61 11.07 24.82
N ASN A 41 1.73 11.76 25.05
CA ASN A 41 3.09 11.25 24.90
C ASN A 41 3.47 10.10 25.88
N THR A 42 2.50 9.55 26.61
CA THR A 42 2.65 8.44 27.57
C THR A 42 1.99 7.15 27.12
N ASP A 43 1.26 7.14 26.00
CA ASP A 43 0.66 5.90 25.50
C ASP A 43 1.75 4.95 24.96
N SER A 44 1.61 3.67 25.27
CA SER A 44 2.46 2.60 24.77
C SER A 44 1.89 1.94 23.51
N LEU A 45 0.73 2.40 23.03
CA LEU A 45 0.14 1.95 21.79
C LEU A 45 1.02 2.35 20.60
N PHE A 46 1.40 1.33 19.84
CA PHE A 46 2.13 1.48 18.59
C PHE A 46 1.34 0.77 17.50
N VAL A 47 1.18 1.41 16.33
CA VAL A 47 0.49 0.84 15.17
C VAL A 47 1.38 0.98 13.94
N VAL A 48 1.48 -0.08 13.15
CA VAL A 48 2.21 -0.10 11.88
C VAL A 48 1.43 -0.89 10.83
N ALA A 49 1.54 -0.45 9.58
CA ALA A 49 0.95 -1.08 8.41
C ALA A 49 2.04 -1.28 7.35
N PRO A 50 2.06 -2.41 6.62
CA PRO A 50 2.96 -2.61 5.50
C PRO A 50 2.57 -1.69 4.33
N ASN A 51 3.56 -1.20 3.59
CA ASN A 51 3.35 -0.38 2.39
C ASN A 51 3.26 -1.21 1.09
N ALA A 52 3.63 -2.49 1.15
CA ALA A 52 3.60 -3.43 0.04
C ALA A 52 3.18 -4.83 0.52
N PHE A 53 2.51 -5.54 -0.38
CA PHE A 53 1.84 -6.80 -0.14
C PHE A 53 2.02 -7.72 -1.38
N THR A 54 2.56 -8.92 -1.16
CA THR A 54 2.99 -9.88 -2.20
C THR A 54 2.52 -11.30 -1.85
N PRO A 55 1.24 -11.65 -2.06
CA PRO A 55 0.70 -12.98 -1.74
C PRO A 55 1.13 -14.04 -2.75
N ASN A 56 2.42 -14.39 -2.71
CA ASN A 56 3.08 -15.36 -3.59
C ASN A 56 3.34 -16.72 -2.90
N GLY A 57 3.06 -16.82 -1.60
CA GLY A 57 3.19 -18.03 -0.79
C GLY A 57 4.60 -18.30 -0.25
N ASP A 58 5.51 -17.33 -0.26
CA ASP A 58 6.88 -17.49 0.27
C ASP A 58 7.00 -17.30 1.80
N GLY A 59 5.91 -16.87 2.44
CA GLY A 59 5.76 -16.62 3.86
C GLY A 59 6.13 -15.19 4.30
N MET A 60 6.39 -14.27 3.37
CA MET A 60 6.71 -12.86 3.63
C MET A 60 5.68 -11.98 2.91
N ASN A 61 5.08 -11.01 3.62
CA ASN A 61 4.06 -10.12 3.05
C ASN A 61 2.91 -10.82 2.29
N ASP A 62 2.63 -12.08 2.62
CA ASP A 62 1.53 -12.86 2.05
C ASP A 62 0.14 -12.52 2.61
N ILE A 63 0.11 -11.79 3.73
CA ILE A 63 -1.12 -11.31 4.36
C ILE A 63 -0.96 -9.83 4.69
N PHE A 64 -1.85 -8.99 4.15
CA PHE A 64 -1.97 -7.60 4.52
C PHE A 64 -2.73 -7.51 5.86
N ASN A 65 -2.08 -6.96 6.88
CA ASN A 65 -2.70 -6.72 8.18
C ASN A 65 -2.10 -5.49 8.87
N ILE A 66 -2.86 -4.92 9.81
CA ILE A 66 -2.39 -3.89 10.74
C ILE A 66 -1.81 -4.57 11.97
N LEU A 67 -0.67 -4.06 12.40
CA LEU A 67 0.04 -4.59 13.54
C LEU A 67 0.07 -3.55 14.61
N SER A 68 -0.21 -4.00 15.82
CA SER A 68 -0.22 -3.12 16.96
C SER A 68 0.38 -3.79 18.17
N TYR A 69 0.97 -2.95 19.01
CA TYR A 69 1.41 -3.30 20.35
C TYR A 69 0.67 -2.40 21.33
N GLY A 70 0.23 -2.94 22.47
CA GLY A 70 -0.45 -2.14 23.50
C GLY A 70 -1.93 -1.81 23.21
N MET A 71 -2.54 -2.43 22.19
CA MET A 71 -4.00 -2.29 21.97
C MET A 71 -4.81 -3.25 22.86
N ASP A 72 -6.07 -2.91 23.10
CA ASP A 72 -7.08 -3.87 23.62
C ASP A 72 -7.34 -4.93 22.53
N PRO A 73 -7.10 -6.23 22.82
CA PRO A 73 -7.26 -7.31 21.84
C PRO A 73 -8.70 -7.48 21.33
N ASN A 74 -9.71 -6.92 21.99
CA ASN A 74 -11.12 -7.01 21.59
C ASN A 74 -11.60 -5.79 20.80
N SER A 75 -10.70 -4.86 20.47
CA SER A 75 -11.03 -3.55 19.92
C SER A 75 -10.64 -3.36 18.46
N PHE A 76 -10.13 -4.42 17.83
CA PHE A 76 -9.57 -4.36 16.49
C PHE A 76 -10.66 -4.31 15.42
N SER A 77 -10.45 -3.46 14.42
CA SER A 77 -11.19 -3.46 13.17
C SER A 77 -10.24 -3.11 12.04
N LEU A 78 -10.31 -3.86 10.95
CA LEU A 78 -9.60 -3.59 9.70
C LEU A 78 -10.57 -3.75 8.53
N ARG A 79 -10.57 -2.77 7.63
CA ARG A 79 -11.25 -2.87 6.34
C ARG A 79 -10.30 -2.50 5.21
N VAL A 80 -10.43 -3.19 4.09
CA VAL A 80 -9.64 -2.96 2.87
C VAL A 80 -10.58 -2.63 1.72
N TYR A 81 -10.14 -1.71 0.85
CA TYR A 81 -10.94 -1.13 -0.23
C TYR A 81 -10.18 -1.09 -1.54
N LYS A 82 -10.96 -1.12 -2.62
CA LYS A 82 -10.51 -0.84 -3.99
C LYS A 82 -10.84 0.61 -4.37
N ASP A 83 -10.02 1.24 -5.21
CA ASP A 83 -10.31 2.52 -5.86
C ASP A 83 -10.58 3.74 -4.92
N ASN A 84 -9.87 3.86 -3.79
CA ASN A 84 -10.02 4.95 -2.80
C ASN A 84 -11.48 5.20 -2.36
N ASP A 85 -12.32 4.18 -2.43
CA ASP A 85 -13.74 4.26 -2.10
C ASP A 85 -14.01 3.50 -0.80
N PHE A 86 -14.17 4.27 0.29
CA PHE A 86 -14.40 3.74 1.63
C PHE A 86 -15.86 3.30 1.88
N ASN A 87 -16.73 3.32 0.85
CA ASN A 87 -18.14 2.93 1.02
C ASN A 87 -18.38 1.42 0.92
N SER A 88 -17.47 0.67 0.28
CA SER A 88 -17.65 -0.76 0.06
C SER A 88 -16.33 -1.50 0.24
N SER A 89 -16.11 -2.06 1.42
CA SER A 89 -14.94 -2.89 1.70
C SER A 89 -14.97 -4.16 0.84
N ILE A 90 -13.79 -4.57 0.38
CA ILE A 90 -13.55 -5.85 -0.30
C ILE A 90 -13.08 -6.94 0.67
N PHE A 91 -12.67 -6.53 1.87
CA PHE A 91 -12.31 -7.38 2.99
C PHE A 91 -12.55 -6.60 4.29
N GLU A 92 -13.03 -7.29 5.32
CA GLU A 92 -13.19 -6.76 6.67
C GLU A 92 -12.93 -7.84 7.71
N THR A 93 -12.38 -7.45 8.86
CA THR A 93 -12.22 -8.34 10.01
C THR A 93 -12.14 -7.55 11.31
N ASP A 94 -12.62 -8.16 12.39
CA ASP A 94 -12.47 -7.72 13.78
C ASP A 94 -11.43 -8.57 14.54
N ASN A 95 -10.82 -9.55 13.88
CA ASN A 95 -9.83 -10.44 14.47
C ASN A 95 -8.41 -9.96 14.14
N PRO A 96 -7.61 -9.54 15.13
CA PRO A 96 -6.26 -9.04 14.89
C PRO A 96 -5.28 -10.09 14.36
N SER A 97 -5.64 -11.38 14.43
CA SER A 97 -4.86 -12.48 13.84
C SER A 97 -5.22 -12.77 12.38
N GLN A 98 -6.23 -12.11 11.83
CA GLN A 98 -6.65 -12.24 10.44
C GLN A 98 -6.24 -11.00 9.65
N GLY A 99 -5.96 -11.21 8.37
CA GLY A 99 -5.69 -10.14 7.42
C GLY A 99 -6.10 -10.57 6.02
N TRP A 100 -5.91 -9.67 5.06
CA TRP A 100 -6.31 -9.90 3.68
C TRP A 100 -5.20 -10.62 2.90
N ASP A 101 -5.54 -11.74 2.27
CA ASP A 101 -4.65 -12.56 1.44
C ASP A 101 -4.66 -12.17 -0.04
N GLY A 102 -5.26 -11.02 -0.38
CA GLY A 102 -5.38 -10.53 -1.75
C GLY A 102 -6.56 -11.12 -2.51
N THR A 103 -7.34 -12.03 -1.91
CA THR A 103 -8.49 -12.63 -2.57
C THR A 103 -9.77 -11.82 -2.30
N THR A 104 -10.58 -11.61 -3.33
CA THR A 104 -11.93 -11.08 -3.19
C THR A 104 -12.91 -12.11 -3.75
N GLY A 105 -13.72 -12.69 -2.87
CA GLY A 105 -14.60 -13.80 -3.24
C GLY A 105 -13.79 -15.07 -3.50
N SER A 106 -13.70 -15.48 -4.76
CA SER A 106 -12.96 -16.68 -5.19
C SER A 106 -11.78 -16.38 -6.12
N SER A 107 -11.46 -15.09 -6.31
CA SER A 107 -10.47 -14.64 -7.28
C SER A 107 -9.40 -13.79 -6.62
N MET A 108 -8.18 -13.93 -7.12
CA MET A 108 -7.08 -13.04 -6.79
C MET A 108 -7.37 -11.62 -7.29
N SER A 109 -7.13 -10.63 -6.45
CA SER A 109 -7.29 -9.23 -6.80
C SER A 109 -6.18 -8.76 -7.73
N LYS A 110 -6.49 -7.75 -8.55
CA LYS A 110 -5.52 -7.23 -9.53
C LYS A 110 -4.41 -6.45 -8.82
N PRO A 111 -3.16 -6.52 -9.30
CA PRO A 111 -2.10 -5.64 -8.84
C PRO A 111 -2.50 -4.17 -8.92
N GLY A 112 -2.11 -3.38 -7.93
CA GLY A 112 -2.48 -1.97 -7.85
C GLY A 112 -2.42 -1.40 -6.43
N ILE A 113 -2.95 -0.19 -6.30
CA ILE A 113 -3.05 0.51 -5.01
C ILE A 113 -4.39 0.16 -4.36
N TYR A 114 -4.31 -0.23 -3.09
CA TYR A 114 -5.44 -0.53 -2.22
C TYR A 114 -5.40 0.40 -1.03
N TYR A 115 -6.57 0.58 -0.41
CA TYR A 115 -6.76 1.49 0.70
C TYR A 115 -7.27 0.70 1.89
N TYR A 116 -6.99 1.18 3.09
CA TYR A 116 -7.50 0.58 4.31
C TYR A 116 -7.91 1.64 5.32
N GLU A 117 -8.82 1.26 6.20
CA GLU A 117 -9.04 1.93 7.48
C GLU A 117 -8.90 0.92 8.61
N PHE A 118 -8.50 1.40 9.77
CA PHE A 118 -8.46 0.60 10.99
C PHE A 118 -8.95 1.40 12.18
N ALA A 119 -9.39 0.67 13.19
CA ALA A 119 -9.71 1.19 14.51
C ALA A 119 -9.16 0.25 15.58
N VAL A 120 -8.55 0.81 16.61
CA VAL A 120 -8.08 0.10 17.81
C VAL A 120 -8.27 0.97 19.04
N TYR A 121 -8.50 0.36 20.19
CA TYR A 121 -8.41 1.05 21.47
C TYR A 121 -7.05 0.79 22.11
N SER A 122 -6.46 1.81 22.73
CA SER A 122 -5.31 1.62 23.62
C SER A 122 -5.74 0.83 24.85
N ALA A 123 -5.01 -0.23 25.20
CA ALA A 123 -5.26 -0.97 26.43
C ALA A 123 -4.95 -0.16 27.70
N SER A 124 -4.15 0.91 27.57
CA SER A 124 -3.68 1.70 28.70
C SER A 124 -4.53 2.94 28.96
N THR A 125 -4.92 3.65 27.90
CA THR A 125 -5.68 4.90 28.00
C THR A 125 -7.16 4.70 27.69
N TYR A 126 -7.56 3.58 27.08
CA TYR A 126 -8.89 3.35 26.50
C TYR A 126 -9.30 4.41 25.48
N GLU A 127 -8.31 5.09 24.87
CA GLU A 127 -8.53 6.00 23.76
C GLU A 127 -8.73 5.20 22.47
N LEU A 128 -9.71 5.62 21.67
CA LEU A 128 -9.90 5.14 20.31
C LEU A 128 -8.87 5.80 19.39
N ILE A 129 -8.13 4.98 18.66
CA ILE A 129 -7.24 5.40 17.59
C ILE A 129 -7.75 4.82 16.28
N GLU A 130 -8.04 5.72 15.36
CA GLU A 130 -8.47 5.40 14.01
C GLU A 130 -7.38 5.82 13.04
N GLY A 131 -7.37 5.21 11.88
CA GLY A 131 -6.49 5.65 10.81
C GLY A 131 -6.84 5.04 9.48
N GLU A 132 -6.26 5.63 8.45
CA GLU A 132 -6.40 5.20 7.07
C GLU A 132 -5.05 5.20 6.38
N GLY A 133 -4.93 4.45 5.30
CA GLY A 133 -3.75 4.53 4.46
C GLY A 133 -3.91 3.81 3.14
N GLU A 134 -2.80 3.74 2.42
CA GLU A 134 -2.68 3.05 1.15
C GLU A 134 -1.50 2.05 1.17
N PHE A 135 -1.65 0.97 0.41
CA PHE A 135 -0.60 -0.02 0.18
C PHE A 135 -0.69 -0.56 -1.24
N CYS A 136 0.40 -1.14 -1.72
CA CYS A 136 0.42 -1.81 -3.01
C CYS A 136 0.20 -3.31 -2.89
N LEU A 137 -0.74 -3.87 -3.66
CA LEU A 137 -0.74 -5.29 -4.01
C LEU A 137 0.10 -5.48 -5.26
N ILE A 138 1.07 -6.39 -5.19
CA ILE A 138 2.01 -6.68 -6.26
C ILE A 138 1.92 -8.17 -6.59
N ASP A 139 1.84 -8.47 -7.89
CA ASP A 139 1.92 -9.84 -8.38
C ASP A 139 3.37 -10.12 -8.78
N TYR A 140 3.90 -11.22 -8.24
CA TYR A 140 5.27 -11.66 -8.44
C TYR A 140 5.57 -12.01 -9.91
N ASP A 141 4.56 -12.50 -10.65
CA ASP A 141 4.66 -12.84 -12.06
C ASP A 141 4.27 -11.67 -12.98
N TYR A 142 3.79 -10.55 -12.41
CA TYR A 142 3.44 -9.35 -13.16
C TYR A 142 4.66 -8.47 -13.41
N THR A 143 5.52 -8.91 -14.32
CA THR A 143 6.68 -8.13 -14.77
C THR A 143 6.30 -6.97 -15.71
N ASP A 144 5.06 -6.96 -16.19
CA ASP A 144 4.56 -6.04 -17.22
C ASP A 144 4.07 -4.71 -16.62
N GLY A 145 5.00 -3.88 -16.17
CA GLY A 145 4.68 -2.56 -15.60
C GLY A 145 5.74 -1.98 -14.67
N ILE A 146 6.60 -2.83 -14.11
CA ILE A 146 7.73 -2.39 -13.30
C ILE A 146 8.96 -2.25 -14.21
N LYS A 147 9.10 -1.08 -14.84
CA LYS A 147 10.30 -0.73 -15.60
C LYS A 147 11.34 -0.14 -14.66
N ASN A 148 12.59 -0.61 -14.71
CA ASN A 148 13.73 -0.21 -13.88
C ASN A 148 13.66 -0.62 -12.39
N CYS A 149 13.32 -1.88 -12.08
CA CYS A 149 13.26 -2.40 -10.70
C CYS A 149 14.62 -2.45 -9.99
N SER A 150 15.75 -2.25 -10.68
CA SER A 150 17.10 -2.23 -10.07
C SER A 150 17.30 -1.17 -8.97
N SER A 151 16.31 -0.29 -8.77
CA SER A 151 16.29 0.72 -7.70
C SER A 151 15.07 0.64 -6.77
N CYS A 152 14.17 -0.33 -6.93
CA CYS A 152 13.03 -0.52 -6.04
C CYS A 152 13.45 -1.40 -4.84
N TYR A 153 13.24 -0.89 -3.63
CA TYR A 153 13.31 -1.66 -2.40
C TYR A 153 11.97 -1.49 -1.67
N PHE A 154 11.33 -2.59 -1.26
CA PHE A 154 10.13 -2.52 -0.43
C PHE A 154 10.59 -2.26 1.01
N GLY A 155 10.20 -1.11 1.56
CA GLY A 155 10.75 -0.59 2.80
C GLY A 155 10.39 -1.40 4.04
N ASP A 156 9.24 -2.10 4.00
CA ASP A 156 8.68 -2.75 5.17
C ASP A 156 8.14 -4.14 4.79
N GLN A 157 9.01 -5.16 4.80
CA GLN A 157 8.53 -6.54 4.81
C GLN A 157 8.34 -7.01 6.25
N PHE A 158 7.18 -7.58 6.47
CA PHE A 158 6.76 -8.05 7.77
C PHE A 158 6.57 -9.57 7.73
N ASP A 159 7.04 -10.25 8.78
CA ASP A 159 6.75 -11.66 8.98
C ASP A 159 5.58 -11.80 9.96
N PRO A 160 4.34 -12.03 9.47
CA PRO A 160 3.16 -12.17 10.32
C PRO A 160 3.21 -13.35 11.28
N ARG A 161 4.07 -14.34 11.02
CA ARG A 161 4.27 -15.47 11.94
C ARG A 161 5.10 -15.08 13.16
N LYS A 162 5.94 -14.05 13.02
CA LYS A 162 6.88 -13.62 14.06
C LYS A 162 6.47 -12.33 14.75
N TYR A 163 5.45 -11.64 14.25
CA TYR A 163 5.04 -10.32 14.73
C TYR A 163 6.23 -9.33 14.82
N LYS A 164 7.12 -9.35 13.83
CA LYS A 164 8.33 -8.52 13.79
C LYS A 164 8.60 -7.99 12.38
N ILE A 165 9.21 -6.80 12.31
CA ILE A 165 9.80 -6.27 11.07
C ILE A 165 10.94 -7.22 10.66
N ALA A 166 10.91 -7.67 9.41
CA ALA A 166 11.96 -8.49 8.84
C ALA A 166 12.98 -7.56 8.16
N TYR A 167 14.23 -7.57 8.63
CA TYR A 167 15.36 -6.85 8.03
C TYR A 167 16.47 -7.87 7.65
N PRO A 168 17.23 -7.66 6.55
CA PRO A 168 16.93 -6.97 5.31
C PRO A 168 16.17 -7.92 4.37
N THR A 169 15.43 -7.35 3.45
CA THR A 169 14.27 -8.05 2.93
C THR A 169 14.19 -7.72 1.43
N ASN A 170 15.22 -8.20 0.73
CA ASN A 170 15.38 -8.04 -0.71
C ASN A 170 14.49 -9.07 -1.43
N GLU A 171 13.17 -8.84 -1.50
CA GLU A 171 12.43 -9.43 -2.63
C GLU A 171 12.95 -8.76 -3.90
N ASN A 172 13.79 -9.48 -4.64
CA ASN A 172 14.22 -9.07 -5.96
C ASN A 172 13.14 -9.50 -6.95
N LEU A 173 12.06 -8.71 -7.06
CA LEU A 173 11.04 -8.94 -8.07
C LEU A 173 11.71 -8.83 -9.45
N GLY A 174 11.74 -9.96 -10.18
CA GLY A 174 12.41 -10.07 -11.46
C GLY A 174 11.94 -8.97 -12.42
N CYS A 175 12.88 -8.23 -13.02
CA CYS A 175 12.55 -7.25 -14.04
C CYS A 175 12.06 -7.99 -15.30
N ALA A 176 10.96 -7.56 -15.92
CA ALA A 176 10.78 -7.81 -17.36
C ALA A 176 11.92 -7.10 -18.09
N ASN A 177 12.63 -7.83 -18.94
CA ASN A 177 13.57 -7.25 -19.91
C ASN A 177 12.80 -6.57 -21.05
#